data_AF-A0A8B8FQX9-F1
#
_entry.id   AF-A0A8B8FQX9-F1
#
_cell.length_a   1.000
_cell.length_b   1.000
_cell.length_c   1.000
_cell.angle_alpha   90.00
_cell.angle_beta   90.00
_cell.angle_gamma   90.00
#
_symmetry.space_group_name_H-M   'P 1'
#
loop_
_entity.id
_entity.type
_entity.pdbx_description
1 polymer ?
#
loop_
_entity_poly.entity_id
_entity_poly.type
_entity_poly.pdbx_seq_one_letter_code
_entity_poly.pdbx_strand_id
1 'polypeptide(L)'
;MPFIPEQRRISSQYVQDTKLREAFQWRETWKCFVLTMVIIIFILGVLRDPSNVGLSKNNWLEYIYCILGCLFLYIFYIVECRYSEIVWDLAETDLMPISAVSEYIVRLKRAEPHVWWQASCYHFVEQKSPRRNSRQMTRVNMQVTRVSFDHRNFGYTDISDYLVFCQKSPLVKIEFSKGFAFARPRHAEEFENIRGEFFSAHEPVDDHIEKKEGLDLAGVEFEDYICAGRFPRFINTTTYWICSFLLLSWPYRVYVNYNTSYAHYTSHFRYIDLHRIWYRNKLINEQM
;
A
#
# COMPACT_ATOMS: atom_id res chain seq x y z
N MET A 1 3.56 1.75 21.31
CA MET A 1 4.61 1.42 20.30
C MET A 1 5.36 0.17 20.71
N PRO A 2 5.87 -0.68 19.78
CA PRO A 2 6.49 -1.94 20.19
C PRO A 2 7.93 -1.70 20.64
N PHE A 3 8.19 -1.95 21.91
CA PHE A 3 9.52 -2.25 22.41
C PHE A 3 10.03 -3.50 21.70
N ILE A 4 11.22 -3.43 21.10
CA ILE A 4 11.87 -4.59 20.48
C ILE A 4 13.13 -4.91 21.30
N PRO A 5 13.14 -6.03 22.05
CA PRO A 5 14.29 -6.38 22.89
C PRO A 5 15.55 -6.59 22.05
N GLU A 6 16.68 -6.32 22.68
CA GLU A 6 18.02 -6.33 22.06
C GLU A 6 18.33 -7.66 21.35
N GLN A 7 17.79 -8.76 21.88
CA GLN A 7 17.93 -10.13 21.38
C GLN A 7 17.15 -10.46 20.08
N ARG A 8 16.47 -9.51 19.43
CA ARG A 8 15.84 -9.79 18.12
C ARG A 8 16.95 -10.19 17.11
N ARG A 9 16.97 -11.47 16.76
CA ARG A 9 17.86 -12.01 15.74
C ARG A 9 17.42 -11.47 14.38
N ILE A 10 18.33 -10.80 13.67
CA ILE A 10 18.10 -10.42 12.28
C ILE A 10 17.85 -11.70 11.49
N SER A 11 16.70 -11.77 10.82
CA SER A 11 16.30 -12.95 10.06
C SER A 11 16.52 -12.71 8.56
N SER A 12 16.76 -13.79 7.83
CA SER A 12 16.68 -13.77 6.37
C SER A 12 15.23 -13.99 5.97
N GLN A 13 14.62 -12.97 5.40
CA GLN A 13 13.32 -13.09 4.79
C GLN A 13 13.50 -13.53 3.34
N TYR A 14 13.02 -14.73 3.05
CA TYR A 14 13.01 -15.25 1.70
C TYR A 14 11.80 -14.67 0.97
N VAL A 15 12.04 -14.17 -0.24
CA VAL A 15 10.96 -13.81 -1.16
C VAL A 15 10.09 -15.06 -1.37
N GLN A 16 8.81 -14.96 -1.01
CA GLN A 16 7.89 -16.09 -1.10
C GLN A 16 7.30 -16.15 -2.50
N ASP A 17 7.46 -17.29 -3.14
CA ASP A 17 6.76 -17.59 -4.38
C ASP A 17 5.28 -17.82 -4.08
N THR A 18 4.41 -17.22 -4.88
CA THR A 18 2.97 -17.39 -4.78
C THR A 18 2.60 -18.81 -5.14
N LYS A 19 1.86 -19.47 -4.26
CA LYS A 19 1.26 -20.76 -4.62
C LYS A 19 0.11 -20.53 -5.58
N LEU A 20 -0.15 -21.50 -6.45
CA LEU A 20 -1.29 -21.46 -7.38
C LEU A 20 -2.63 -21.18 -6.65
N ARG A 21 -2.82 -21.74 -5.45
CA ARG A 21 -4.01 -21.50 -4.63
C ARG A 21 -4.11 -20.05 -4.17
N GLU A 22 -3.00 -19.44 -3.79
CA GLU A 22 -2.94 -18.03 -3.34
C GLU A 22 -3.15 -17.08 -4.53
N ALA A 23 -2.56 -17.41 -5.69
CA ALA A 23 -2.80 -16.69 -6.94
C ALA A 23 -4.28 -16.74 -7.38
N PHE A 24 -4.99 -17.84 -7.12
CA PHE A 24 -6.42 -17.96 -7.40
C PHE A 24 -7.31 -17.32 -6.34
N GLN A 25 -6.93 -17.39 -5.06
CA GLN A 25 -7.65 -16.78 -3.92
C GLN A 25 -7.49 -15.27 -3.82
N TRP A 26 -6.70 -14.67 -4.71
CA TRP A 26 -6.56 -13.23 -4.79
C TRP A 26 -7.93 -12.54 -4.89
N ARG A 27 -8.12 -11.44 -4.17
CA ARG A 27 -9.43 -10.84 -3.88
C ARG A 27 -10.25 -10.51 -5.13
N GLU A 28 -9.60 -10.34 -6.27
CA GLU A 28 -10.18 -9.93 -7.55
C GLU A 28 -10.37 -11.07 -8.56
N THR A 29 -9.52 -12.11 -8.53
CA THR A 29 -9.51 -13.19 -9.52
C THR A 29 -10.78 -14.04 -9.47
N TRP A 30 -11.29 -14.34 -8.26
CA TRP A 30 -12.48 -15.16 -8.10
C TRP A 30 -13.77 -14.43 -8.54
N LYS A 31 -13.85 -13.10 -8.37
CA LYS A 31 -15.00 -12.29 -8.82
C LYS A 31 -15.10 -12.33 -10.34
N CYS A 32 -13.95 -12.13 -10.99
CA CYS A 32 -13.84 -12.20 -12.43
C CYS A 32 -14.18 -13.61 -12.95
N PHE A 33 -13.68 -14.66 -12.29
CA PHE A 33 -14.03 -16.04 -12.60
C PHE A 33 -15.54 -16.30 -12.51
N VAL A 34 -16.20 -15.89 -11.42
CA VAL A 34 -17.66 -16.05 -11.27
C VAL A 34 -18.42 -15.32 -12.37
N LEU A 35 -18.05 -14.09 -12.70
CA LEU A 35 -18.67 -13.33 -13.79
C LEU A 35 -18.50 -14.03 -15.15
N THR A 36 -17.30 -14.54 -15.45
CA THR A 36 -17.06 -15.29 -16.69
C THR A 36 -17.90 -16.57 -16.75
N MET A 37 -18.02 -17.31 -15.65
CA MET A 37 -18.85 -18.52 -15.59
C MET A 37 -20.33 -18.18 -15.80
N VAL A 38 -20.85 -17.12 -15.20
CA VAL A 38 -22.24 -16.67 -15.39
C VAL A 38 -22.50 -16.32 -16.86
N ILE A 39 -21.60 -15.57 -17.49
CA ILE A 39 -21.71 -15.20 -18.92
C ILE A 39 -21.68 -16.45 -19.81
N ILE A 40 -20.74 -17.38 -19.57
CA ILE A 40 -20.61 -18.60 -20.36
C ILE A 40 -21.83 -19.51 -20.17
N ILE A 41 -22.31 -19.71 -18.95
CA ILE A 41 -23.50 -20.51 -18.65
C ILE A 41 -24.73 -19.91 -19.34
N PHE A 42 -24.88 -18.58 -19.31
CA PHE A 42 -25.99 -17.90 -19.98
C PHE A 42 -25.93 -18.10 -21.50
N ILE A 43 -24.77 -17.90 -22.12
CA ILE A 43 -24.57 -18.11 -23.56
C ILE A 43 -24.86 -19.57 -23.94
N LEU A 44 -24.31 -20.53 -23.20
CA LEU A 44 -24.53 -21.96 -23.46
C LEU A 44 -25.99 -22.38 -23.25
N GLY A 45 -26.67 -21.81 -22.26
CA GLY A 45 -28.10 -22.04 -22.01
C GLY A 45 -28.95 -21.61 -23.20
N VAL A 46 -28.69 -20.39 -23.70
CA VAL A 46 -29.38 -19.85 -24.89
C VAL A 46 -29.08 -20.67 -26.14
N LEU A 47 -27.81 -21.08 -26.35
CA LEU A 47 -27.41 -21.87 -27.51
C LEU A 47 -27.97 -23.31 -27.50
N ARG A 48 -28.05 -23.94 -26.31
CA ARG A 48 -28.48 -25.34 -26.19
C ARG A 48 -29.98 -25.49 -26.32
N ASP A 49 -30.74 -24.65 -25.62
CA ASP A 49 -32.20 -24.66 -25.70
C ASP A 49 -32.76 -23.30 -25.27
N PRO A 50 -33.16 -22.45 -26.23
CA PRO A 50 -33.72 -21.13 -25.95
C PRO A 50 -34.94 -21.22 -25.01
N SER A 51 -35.70 -22.32 -25.06
CA SER A 51 -36.92 -22.47 -24.27
C SER A 51 -36.64 -22.61 -22.77
N ASN A 52 -35.47 -23.13 -22.38
CA ASN A 52 -35.06 -23.22 -20.97
C ASN A 52 -34.75 -21.85 -20.34
N VAL A 53 -34.49 -20.84 -21.17
CA VAL A 53 -34.29 -19.43 -20.75
C VAL A 53 -35.59 -18.63 -20.90
N GLY A 54 -36.71 -19.31 -21.21
CA GLY A 54 -38.02 -18.70 -21.41
C GLY A 54 -38.20 -18.03 -22.77
N LEU A 55 -37.35 -18.31 -23.76
CA LEU A 55 -37.45 -17.75 -25.12
C LEU A 55 -38.42 -18.57 -25.97
N SER A 56 -39.50 -17.93 -26.41
CA SER A 56 -40.42 -18.43 -27.43
C SER A 56 -39.81 -18.22 -28.82
N LYS A 57 -39.78 -19.29 -29.64
CA LYS A 57 -39.22 -19.26 -31.01
C LYS A 57 -39.81 -18.17 -31.92
N ASN A 58 -40.98 -17.64 -31.60
CA ASN A 58 -41.71 -16.69 -32.44
C ASN A 58 -41.61 -15.23 -31.94
N ASN A 59 -41.04 -14.99 -30.76
CA ASN A 59 -41.02 -13.67 -30.13
C ASN A 59 -39.63 -13.01 -30.24
N TRP A 60 -39.41 -12.26 -31.32
CA TRP A 60 -38.12 -11.62 -31.59
C TRP A 60 -37.71 -10.60 -30.51
N LEU A 61 -38.69 -10.02 -29.81
CA LEU A 61 -38.45 -9.12 -28.67
C LEU A 61 -37.71 -9.81 -27.51
N GLU A 62 -38.03 -11.07 -27.23
CA GLU A 62 -37.39 -11.84 -26.15
C GLU A 62 -35.90 -12.10 -26.45
N TYR A 63 -35.59 -12.37 -27.72
CA TYR A 63 -34.20 -12.47 -28.18
C TYR A 63 -33.45 -11.14 -28.07
N ILE A 64 -34.10 -10.01 -28.37
CA ILE A 64 -33.50 -8.68 -28.19
C ILE A 64 -33.18 -8.43 -26.71
N TYR A 65 -34.11 -8.71 -25.80
CA TYR A 65 -33.87 -8.57 -24.35
C TYR A 65 -32.74 -9.49 -23.86
N CYS A 66 -32.65 -10.70 -24.40
CA CYS A 66 -31.56 -11.63 -24.10
C CYS A 66 -30.20 -11.09 -24.55
N ILE A 67 -30.12 -10.53 -25.76
CA ILE A 67 -28.88 -9.90 -26.28
C ILE A 67 -28.51 -8.69 -25.43
N LEU A 68 -29.47 -7.84 -25.06
CA LEU A 68 -29.25 -6.69 -24.20
C LEU A 68 -28.78 -7.12 -22.80
N GLY A 69 -29.33 -8.20 -22.24
CA GLY A 69 -28.89 -8.78 -20.97
C GLY A 69 -27.46 -9.32 -21.03
N CYS A 70 -27.12 -10.07 -22.09
CA CYS A 70 -25.75 -10.49 -22.38
C CYS A 70 -24.79 -9.31 -22.44
N LEU A 71 -25.16 -8.27 -23.19
CA LEU A 71 -24.35 -7.07 -23.37
C LEU A 71 -24.15 -6.36 -22.03
N PHE A 72 -25.20 -6.25 -21.21
CA PHE A 72 -25.12 -5.66 -19.89
C PHE A 72 -24.15 -6.42 -18.96
N LEU A 73 -24.26 -7.75 -18.89
CA LEU A 73 -23.34 -8.58 -18.12
C LEU A 73 -21.90 -8.46 -18.61
N TYR A 74 -21.71 -8.40 -19.93
CA TYR A 74 -20.40 -8.21 -20.54
C TYR A 74 -19.80 -6.84 -20.23
N ILE A 75 -20.58 -5.75 -20.31
CA ILE A 75 -20.14 -4.41 -19.91
C ILE A 75 -19.74 -4.42 -18.43
N PHE A 76 -20.55 -5.02 -17.56
CA PHE A 76 -20.23 -5.14 -16.13
C PHE A 76 -18.89 -5.88 -15.91
N TYR A 77 -18.67 -6.97 -16.65
CA TYR A 77 -17.41 -7.70 -16.63
C TYR A 77 -16.22 -6.86 -17.13
N ILE A 78 -16.36 -6.10 -18.22
CA ILE A 78 -15.29 -5.21 -18.72
C ILE A 78 -14.98 -4.10 -17.72
N VAL A 79 -16.01 -3.54 -17.07
CA VAL A 79 -15.85 -2.55 -16.00
C VAL A 79 -15.10 -3.16 -14.82
N GLU A 80 -15.44 -4.36 -14.37
CA GLU A 80 -14.65 -5.07 -13.35
C GLU A 80 -13.20 -5.26 -13.80
N CYS A 81 -12.98 -5.65 -15.05
CA CYS A 81 -11.64 -5.83 -15.60
C CYS A 81 -10.82 -4.54 -15.64
N ARG A 82 -11.47 -3.39 -15.85
CA ARG A 82 -10.82 -2.08 -15.86
C ARG A 82 -10.37 -1.62 -14.47
N TYR A 83 -11.12 -1.98 -13.43
CA TYR A 83 -10.88 -1.56 -12.05
C TYR A 83 -10.05 -2.57 -11.24
N SER A 84 -9.55 -3.63 -11.88
CA SER A 84 -8.63 -4.57 -11.24
C SER A 84 -7.26 -3.93 -10.99
N GLU A 85 -6.68 -4.24 -9.83
CA GLU A 85 -5.33 -3.83 -9.41
C GLU A 85 -4.26 -4.26 -10.43
N ILE A 86 -4.45 -5.39 -11.12
CA ILE A 86 -3.48 -5.88 -12.11
C ILE A 86 -3.27 -4.90 -13.28
N VAL A 87 -4.29 -4.10 -13.63
CA VAL A 87 -4.18 -3.12 -14.72
C VAL A 87 -3.23 -1.99 -14.33
N TRP A 88 -3.25 -1.60 -13.05
CA TRP A 88 -2.34 -0.60 -12.51
C TRP A 88 -0.92 -1.18 -12.41
N ASP A 89 -0.79 -2.40 -11.89
CA ASP A 89 0.50 -3.12 -11.83
C ASP A 89 1.14 -3.29 -13.22
N LEU A 90 0.34 -3.53 -14.27
CA LEU A 90 0.79 -3.67 -15.66
C LEU A 90 1.08 -2.33 -16.35
N ALA A 91 0.43 -1.26 -15.91
CA ALA A 91 0.69 0.09 -16.43
C ALA A 91 2.00 0.67 -15.89
N GLU A 92 2.41 0.24 -14.70
CA GLU A 92 3.68 0.60 -14.10
C GLU A 92 4.83 -0.08 -14.87
N THR A 93 5.51 0.70 -15.72
CA THR A 93 6.49 0.19 -16.69
C THR A 93 7.92 0.19 -16.14
N ASP A 94 8.15 0.81 -14.98
CA ASP A 94 9.48 0.96 -14.38
C ASP A 94 9.89 -0.27 -13.59
N LEU A 95 10.25 -1.34 -14.31
CA LEU A 95 10.89 -2.50 -13.69
C LEU A 95 12.34 -2.20 -13.41
N MET A 96 12.67 -2.25 -12.12
CA MET A 96 14.06 -2.16 -11.70
C MET A 96 14.76 -3.52 -11.85
N PRO A 97 16.02 -3.57 -12.30
CA PRO A 97 16.80 -4.78 -12.20
C PRO A 97 16.98 -5.16 -10.72
N ILE A 98 17.06 -6.45 -10.42
CA ILE A 98 17.23 -6.96 -9.03
C ILE A 98 18.45 -6.33 -8.34
N SER A 99 19.51 -6.02 -9.11
CA SER A 99 20.69 -5.31 -8.61
C SER A 99 20.37 -3.89 -8.10
N ALA A 100 19.55 -3.12 -8.81
CA ALA A 100 19.17 -1.77 -8.40
C ALA A 100 18.31 -1.79 -7.13
N VAL A 101 17.45 -2.80 -6.97
CA VAL A 101 16.69 -3.00 -5.73
C VAL A 101 17.62 -3.31 -4.56
N SER A 102 18.62 -4.17 -4.76
CA SER A 102 19.59 -4.47 -3.70
C SER A 102 20.38 -3.22 -3.28
N GLU A 103 20.75 -2.37 -4.24
CA GLU A 103 21.39 -1.08 -3.97
C GLU A 103 20.45 -0.10 -3.26
N TYR A 104 19.17 -0.09 -3.65
CA TYR A 104 18.14 0.70 -2.98
C TYR A 104 17.97 0.28 -1.51
N ILE A 105 17.90 -1.01 -1.23
CA ILE A 105 17.85 -1.54 0.15
C ILE A 105 19.10 -1.12 0.93
N VAL A 106 20.29 -1.17 0.34
CA VAL A 106 21.53 -0.71 0.98
C VAL A 106 21.48 0.79 1.30
N ARG A 107 20.94 1.60 0.38
CA ARG A 107 20.72 3.04 0.61
C ARG A 107 19.72 3.27 1.74
N LEU A 108 18.59 2.55 1.75
CA LEU A 108 17.61 2.61 2.84
C LEU A 108 18.23 2.29 4.20
N LYS A 109 19.04 1.23 4.31
CA LYS A 109 19.71 0.85 5.56
C LYS A 109 20.74 1.88 6.05
N ARG A 110 21.31 2.67 5.14
CA ARG A 110 22.28 3.73 5.44
C ARG A 110 21.63 5.09 5.70
N ALA A 111 20.35 5.24 5.36
CA ALA A 111 19.65 6.50 5.52
C ALA A 111 19.45 6.82 7.00
N GLU A 112 19.49 8.11 7.32
CA GLU A 112 19.32 8.57 8.69
C GLU A 112 17.82 8.65 9.03
N PRO A 113 17.34 7.96 10.08
CA PRO A 113 15.94 7.93 10.45
C PRO A 113 15.53 9.18 11.23
N HIS A 114 14.53 9.88 10.72
CA HIS A 114 13.98 11.10 11.30
C HIS A 114 12.52 10.89 11.69
N VAL A 115 12.28 10.61 12.98
CA VAL A 115 10.92 10.50 13.53
C VAL A 115 10.36 11.89 13.74
N TRP A 116 9.12 12.11 13.32
CA TRP A 116 8.45 13.40 13.46
C TRP A 116 6.98 13.24 13.83
N TRP A 117 6.44 14.28 14.43
CA TRP A 117 5.02 14.44 14.67
C TRP A 117 4.57 15.86 14.34
N GLN A 118 3.32 15.99 13.91
CA GLN A 118 2.74 17.25 13.48
C GLN A 118 1.32 17.38 14.03
N ALA A 119 1.05 18.51 14.66
CA ALA A 119 -0.29 18.94 15.02
C ALA A 119 -0.76 19.99 14.01
N SER A 120 -1.92 19.76 13.39
CA SER A 120 -2.57 20.74 12.52
C SER A 120 -3.93 21.09 13.12
N CYS A 121 -4.02 22.28 13.71
CA CYS A 121 -5.24 22.80 14.31
C CYS A 121 -6.05 23.52 13.23
N TYR A 122 -7.32 23.14 13.10
CA TYR A 122 -8.20 23.64 12.05
C TYR A 122 -9.64 23.75 12.53
N HIS A 123 -10.38 24.63 11.89
CA HIS A 123 -11.82 24.73 12.01
C HIS A 123 -12.45 24.87 10.64
N PHE A 124 -13.77 24.78 10.64
CA PHE A 124 -14.60 24.78 9.46
C PHE A 124 -15.35 26.10 9.38
N VAL A 125 -15.08 26.89 8.34
CA VAL A 125 -15.74 28.17 8.13
C VAL A 125 -16.74 28.06 6.99
N GLU A 126 -17.95 28.56 7.21
CA GLU A 126 -18.94 28.73 6.16
C GLU A 126 -18.48 29.83 5.20
N GLN A 127 -18.23 29.48 3.93
CA GLN A 127 -18.00 30.49 2.92
C GLN A 127 -19.33 31.12 2.50
N LYS A 128 -19.52 32.40 2.84
CA LYS A 128 -20.64 33.19 2.31
C LYS A 128 -20.37 33.55 0.85
N SER A 129 -20.89 32.75 -0.08
CA SER A 129 -20.93 33.14 -1.50
C SER A 129 -22.19 33.96 -1.78
N PRO A 130 -22.09 35.25 -2.17
CA PRO A 130 -23.27 36.07 -2.45
C PRO A 130 -24.09 35.59 -3.66
N ARG A 131 -23.61 34.61 -4.43
CA ARG A 131 -24.26 34.09 -5.66
C ARG A 131 -24.72 32.63 -5.57
N ARG A 132 -24.46 31.92 -4.48
CA ARG A 132 -24.75 30.47 -4.38
C ARG A 132 -25.37 30.13 -3.03
N ASN A 133 -26.58 29.57 -3.04
CA ASN A 133 -27.32 29.17 -1.83
C ASN A 133 -26.78 27.88 -1.16
N SER A 134 -25.54 27.51 -1.45
CA SER A 134 -24.88 26.32 -0.90
C SER A 134 -23.97 26.71 0.25
N ARG A 135 -24.28 26.27 1.46
CA ARG A 135 -23.38 26.37 2.62
C ARG A 135 -22.27 25.35 2.49
N GLN A 136 -21.22 25.70 1.75
CA GLN A 136 -20.03 24.86 1.67
C GLN A 136 -19.08 25.22 2.80
N MET A 137 -18.82 24.22 3.63
CA MET A 137 -17.90 24.34 4.75
C MET A 137 -16.49 24.14 4.24
N THR A 138 -15.60 25.11 4.46
CA THR A 138 -14.20 25.02 4.03
C THR A 138 -13.30 24.89 5.24
N ARG A 139 -12.37 23.94 5.18
CA ARG A 139 -11.34 23.77 6.21
C ARG A 139 -10.35 24.92 6.15
N VAL A 140 -10.14 25.59 7.28
CA VAL A 140 -9.13 26.62 7.45
C VAL A 140 -8.15 26.12 8.51
N ASN A 141 -6.88 25.99 8.15
CA ASN A 141 -5.84 25.63 9.11
C ASN A 141 -5.37 26.90 9.83
N MET A 142 -5.49 26.94 11.15
CA MET A 142 -5.08 28.08 11.97
C MET A 142 -3.59 27.98 12.30
N GLN A 143 -3.14 26.79 12.72
CA GLN A 143 -1.77 26.54 13.11
C GLN A 143 -1.33 25.14 12.71
N VAL A 144 -0.14 25.05 12.09
CA VAL A 144 0.51 23.78 11.78
C VAL A 144 1.89 23.79 12.44
N THR A 145 2.06 22.93 13.44
CA THR A 145 3.32 22.79 14.17
C THR A 145 3.86 21.39 13.93
N ARG A 146 5.08 21.29 13.40
CA ARG A 146 5.79 20.04 13.18
C ARG A 146 7.05 20.04 14.03
N VAL A 147 7.24 18.97 14.79
CA VAL A 147 8.41 18.74 15.62
C VAL A 147 9.01 17.42 15.21
N SER A 148 10.33 17.38 15.20
CA SER A 148 11.07 16.17 14.96
C SER A 148 11.86 15.76 16.19
N PHE A 149 11.96 14.45 16.35
CA PHE A 149 12.75 13.85 17.40
C PHE A 149 14.23 13.99 17.03
N ASP A 150 14.97 14.79 17.80
CA ASP A 150 16.39 15.02 17.56
C ASP A 150 17.22 13.78 17.93
N HIS A 151 17.52 12.96 16.93
CA HIS A 151 18.33 11.75 17.07
C HIS A 151 19.83 12.05 17.22
N ARG A 152 20.31 13.30 17.10
CA ARG A 152 21.75 13.60 17.23
C ARG A 152 22.30 13.20 18.60
N ASN A 153 21.40 13.13 19.58
CA ASN A 153 21.69 12.71 20.94
C ASN A 153 21.47 11.20 21.19
N PHE A 154 20.85 10.49 20.24
CA PHE A 154 20.38 9.12 20.36
C PHE A 154 20.94 8.29 19.21
N GLY A 155 22.04 7.57 19.45
CA GLY A 155 22.57 6.64 18.46
C GLY A 155 21.49 5.66 17.99
N TYR A 156 21.43 5.36 16.70
CA TYR A 156 20.51 4.40 16.11
C TYR A 156 21.26 3.24 15.45
N THR A 157 20.58 2.10 15.32
CA THR A 157 21.09 0.94 14.59
C THR A 157 20.01 0.37 13.69
N ASP A 158 20.40 -0.07 12.50
CA ASP A 158 19.53 -0.84 11.61
C ASP A 158 19.30 -2.24 12.20
N ILE A 159 18.04 -2.65 12.31
CA ILE A 159 17.61 -3.99 12.71
C ILE A 159 16.67 -4.60 11.65
N SER A 160 16.74 -4.09 10.42
CA SER A 160 15.99 -4.60 9.27
C SER A 160 16.47 -5.98 8.87
N ASP A 161 15.52 -6.85 8.56
CA ASP A 161 15.79 -8.19 8.04
C ASP A 161 16.55 -8.13 6.70
N TYR A 162 17.17 -9.23 6.28
CA TYR A 162 17.81 -9.30 4.96
C TYR A 162 16.84 -9.94 3.97
N LEU A 163 16.64 -9.29 2.82
CA LEU A 163 15.82 -9.84 1.75
C LEU A 163 16.68 -10.73 0.84
N VAL A 164 16.30 -12.01 0.72
CA VAL A 164 16.98 -12.97 -0.14
C VAL A 164 16.11 -13.27 -1.36
N PHE A 165 16.61 -12.92 -2.54
CA PHE A 165 15.95 -13.20 -3.82
C PHE A 165 16.20 -14.66 -4.23
N CYS A 166 15.15 -15.50 -4.14
CA CYS A 166 15.18 -16.84 -4.73
C CYS A 166 14.72 -16.75 -6.19
N GLN A 167 15.56 -17.19 -7.13
CA GLN A 167 15.45 -16.95 -8.57
C GLN A 167 14.34 -17.77 -9.29
N LYS A 168 13.26 -18.17 -8.61
CA LYS A 168 12.22 -19.01 -9.23
C LYS A 168 11.25 -18.21 -10.10
N SER A 169 10.84 -17.01 -9.66
CA SER A 169 9.91 -16.17 -10.40
C SER A 169 10.62 -15.04 -11.15
N PRO A 170 10.20 -14.72 -12.39
CA PRO A 170 10.80 -13.64 -13.17
C PRO A 170 10.42 -12.23 -12.68
N LEU A 171 9.34 -12.10 -11.91
CA LEU A 171 8.82 -10.86 -11.37
C LEU A 171 8.81 -10.91 -9.84
N VAL A 172 9.24 -9.82 -9.22
CA VAL A 172 9.20 -9.65 -7.77
C VAL A 172 8.54 -8.33 -7.45
N LYS A 173 7.49 -8.41 -6.64
CA LYS A 173 6.71 -7.29 -6.13
C LYS A 173 7.11 -7.04 -4.68
N ILE A 174 7.72 -5.90 -4.39
CA ILE A 174 8.24 -5.58 -3.05
C ILE A 174 7.50 -4.37 -2.50
N GLU A 175 6.78 -4.59 -1.39
CA GLU A 175 6.19 -3.52 -0.59
C GLU A 175 7.19 -3.12 0.49
N PHE A 176 7.49 -1.83 0.57
CA PHE A 176 8.39 -1.26 1.54
C PHE A 176 7.61 -0.59 2.65
N SER A 177 7.97 -0.90 3.89
CA SER A 177 7.45 -0.23 5.07
C SER A 177 8.59 0.32 5.92
N LYS A 178 8.33 1.37 6.70
CA LYS A 178 9.28 1.92 7.66
C LYS A 178 8.77 1.69 9.07
N GLY A 179 9.69 1.43 9.99
CA GLY A 179 9.40 1.31 11.40
C GLY A 179 10.58 1.75 12.25
N PHE A 180 10.29 2.13 13.49
CA PHE A 180 11.31 2.35 14.49
C PHE A 180 10.92 1.68 15.80
N ALA A 181 11.92 1.43 16.64
CA ALA A 181 11.75 0.89 17.98
C ALA A 181 12.80 1.47 18.92
N PHE A 182 12.54 1.36 20.22
CA PHE A 182 13.49 1.78 21.25
C PHE A 182 14.15 0.55 21.87
N ALA A 183 15.45 0.66 22.16
CA ALA A 183 16.21 -0.41 22.81
C ALA A 183 15.82 -0.61 24.28
N ARG A 184 15.23 0.40 24.93
CA ARG A 184 14.79 0.34 26.34
C ARG A 184 13.32 0.75 26.47
N PRO A 185 12.54 0.11 27.36
CA PRO A 185 11.15 0.51 27.59
C PRO A 185 11.01 1.94 28.13
N ARG A 186 11.93 2.37 28.99
CA ARG A 186 11.96 3.74 29.54
C ARG A 186 12.03 4.81 28.46
N HIS A 187 12.81 4.55 27.41
CA HIS A 187 12.95 5.48 26.29
C HIS A 187 11.67 5.55 25.45
N ALA A 188 10.99 4.42 25.31
CA ALA A 188 9.68 4.39 24.66
C ALA A 188 8.64 5.18 25.47
N GLU A 189 8.63 5.03 26.80
CA GLU A 189 7.74 5.77 27.69
C GLU A 189 8.02 7.28 27.66
N GLU A 190 9.29 7.69 27.70
CA GLU A 190 9.68 9.10 27.61
C GLU A 190 9.27 9.72 26.27
N PHE A 191 9.48 9.00 25.16
CA PHE A 191 9.01 9.42 23.84
C PHE A 191 7.48 9.59 23.82
N GLU A 192 6.74 8.63 24.38
CA GLU A 192 5.28 8.67 24.46
C GLU A 192 4.78 9.84 25.32
N ASN A 193 5.47 10.14 26.43
CA ASN A 193 5.16 11.27 27.30
C ASN A 193 5.38 12.61 26.59
N ILE A 194 6.53 12.80 25.93
CA ILE A 194 6.84 14.02 25.16
C ILE A 194 5.83 14.21 24.02
N ARG A 195 5.52 13.12 23.32
CA ARG A 195 4.51 13.12 22.25
C ARG A 195 3.13 13.50 22.77
N GLY A 196 2.72 12.91 23.90
CA GLY A 196 1.48 13.22 24.58
C GLY A 196 1.40 14.69 24.99
N GLU A 197 2.43 15.20 25.66
CA GLU A 197 2.54 16.59 26.08
C GLU A 197 2.45 17.55 24.88
N PHE A 198 3.15 17.25 23.78
CA PHE A 198 3.08 18.03 22.55
C PHE A 198 1.64 18.13 22.01
N PHE A 199 0.92 17.01 21.91
CA PHE A 199 -0.43 17.03 21.38
C PHE A 199 -1.45 17.65 22.35
N SER A 200 -1.32 17.41 23.65
CA SER A 200 -2.17 18.03 24.67
C SER A 200 -1.99 19.54 24.73
N ALA A 201 -0.77 20.06 24.49
CA ALA A 201 -0.52 21.50 24.41
C ALA A 201 -1.21 22.17 23.20
N HIS A 202 -1.48 21.42 22.12
CA HIS A 202 -2.13 21.93 20.91
C HIS A 202 -3.63 21.64 20.83
N GLU A 203 -4.16 20.77 21.69
CA GLU A 203 -5.59 20.45 21.77
C GLU A 203 -6.50 21.65 22.06
N PRO A 204 -6.15 22.64 22.91
CA PRO A 204 -7.01 23.78 23.18
C PRO A 204 -6.93 24.90 22.13
N VAL A 205 -6.12 24.76 21.08
CA VAL A 205 -5.85 25.83 20.10
C VAL A 205 -7.02 26.05 19.14
N ASP A 206 -7.74 25.00 18.77
CA ASP A 206 -8.85 25.07 17.81
C ASP A 206 -9.87 23.93 18.00
N ASP A 207 -11.02 24.02 17.31
CA ASP A 207 -12.13 23.04 17.41
C ASP A 207 -11.70 21.62 17.01
N HIS A 208 -10.76 21.51 16.07
CA HIS A 208 -10.23 20.24 15.60
C HIS A 208 -8.71 20.25 15.52
N ILE A 209 -8.12 19.11 15.86
CA ILE A 209 -6.69 18.84 15.73
C ILE A 209 -6.46 17.57 14.92
N GLU A 210 -5.74 17.69 13.81
CA GLU A 210 -5.23 16.56 13.05
C GLU A 210 -3.83 16.22 13.56
N LYS A 211 -3.69 15.02 14.12
CA LYS A 211 -2.42 14.48 14.64
C LYS A 211 -1.79 13.61 13.55
N LYS A 212 -0.60 13.96 13.09
CA LYS A 212 0.19 13.17 12.13
C LYS A 212 1.51 12.75 12.74
N GLU A 213 1.95 11.55 12.41
CA GLU A 213 3.22 11.00 12.84
C GLU A 213 3.87 10.29 11.66
N GLY A 214 5.20 10.28 11.61
CA GLY A 214 5.92 9.64 10.52
C GLY A 214 7.39 9.42 10.81
N LEU A 215 8.00 8.66 9.90
CA LEU A 215 9.42 8.37 9.87
C LEU A 215 9.94 8.68 8.47
N ASP A 216 10.80 9.70 8.40
CA ASP A 216 11.48 10.08 7.18
C ASP A 216 12.89 9.50 7.16
N LEU A 217 13.40 9.20 5.97
CA LEU A 217 14.75 8.68 5.77
C LEU A 217 15.54 9.73 5.01
N ALA A 218 16.46 10.40 5.69
CA ALA A 218 17.20 11.49 5.08
C ALA A 218 18.13 10.96 3.97
N GLY A 219 18.09 11.61 2.81
CA GLY A 219 18.94 11.27 1.67
C GLY A 219 18.44 10.12 0.79
N VAL A 220 17.23 9.58 1.04
CA VAL A 220 16.62 8.56 0.18
C VAL A 220 15.15 8.92 -0.08
N GLU A 221 14.78 8.97 -1.35
CA GLU A 221 13.38 9.03 -1.76
C GLU A 221 12.75 7.66 -1.49
N PHE A 222 11.75 7.66 -0.61
CA PHE A 222 11.10 6.42 -0.21
C PHE A 222 9.98 6.08 -1.17
N GLU A 223 10.08 4.92 -1.78
CA GLU A 223 9.03 4.32 -2.59
C GLU A 223 8.33 3.27 -1.71
N ASP A 224 7.02 3.39 -1.54
CA ASP A 224 6.21 2.39 -0.82
C ASP A 224 6.21 1.05 -1.56
N TYR A 225 6.52 1.08 -2.87
CA TYR A 225 6.31 -0.03 -3.77
C TYR A 225 7.35 -0.08 -4.90
N ILE A 226 7.97 -1.24 -5.12
CA ILE A 226 8.89 -1.44 -6.25
C ILE A 226 8.63 -2.79 -6.94
N CYS A 227 8.45 -2.73 -8.25
CA CYS A 227 8.47 -3.88 -9.15
C CYS A 227 9.88 -4.16 -9.66
N ALA A 228 10.32 -5.41 -9.55
CA ALA A 228 11.66 -5.82 -9.95
C ALA A 228 11.67 -7.07 -10.83
N GLY A 229 12.66 -7.16 -11.70
CA GLY A 229 12.89 -8.33 -12.54
C GLY A 229 12.67 -8.03 -14.02
N ARG A 230 12.05 -8.97 -14.75
CA ARG A 230 11.85 -8.85 -16.18
C ARG A 230 10.48 -9.38 -16.57
N PHE A 231 9.65 -8.52 -17.15
CA PHE A 231 8.39 -8.96 -17.74
C PHE A 231 8.66 -10.01 -18.84
N PRO A 232 8.06 -11.21 -18.73
CA PRO A 232 7.88 -12.08 -19.88
C PRO A 232 7.11 -11.32 -20.96
N ARG A 233 7.41 -11.53 -22.25
CA ARG A 233 6.79 -10.79 -23.38
C ARG A 233 5.25 -10.79 -23.37
N PHE A 234 4.65 -11.83 -22.78
CA PHE A 234 3.20 -12.01 -22.69
C PHE A 234 2.55 -11.31 -21.49
N ILE A 235 3.33 -10.74 -20.57
CA ILE A 235 2.83 -9.96 -19.43
C ILE A 235 2.90 -8.49 -19.83
N ASN A 236 1.82 -7.99 -20.44
CA ASN A 236 1.68 -6.59 -20.83
C ASN A 236 0.20 -6.17 -20.85
N THR A 237 -0.04 -4.86 -20.85
CA THR A 237 -1.39 -4.29 -20.82
C THR A 237 -2.23 -4.69 -22.05
N THR A 238 -1.62 -4.78 -23.23
CA THR A 238 -2.32 -5.15 -24.47
C THR A 238 -2.84 -6.59 -24.45
N THR A 239 -2.00 -7.54 -24.04
CA THR A 239 -2.35 -8.96 -23.89
C THR A 239 -3.43 -9.12 -22.83
N TYR A 240 -3.37 -8.37 -21.72
CA TYR A 240 -4.44 -8.36 -20.73
C TYR A 240 -5.79 -7.94 -21.33
N TRP A 241 -5.85 -6.87 -22.13
CA TRP A 241 -7.09 -6.43 -22.76
C TRP A 241 -7.60 -7.42 -23.79
N ILE A 242 -6.72 -8.01 -24.61
CA ILE A 242 -7.10 -9.07 -25.56
C ILE A 242 -7.71 -10.26 -24.81
N CYS A 243 -7.04 -10.75 -23.76
CA CYS A 243 -7.57 -11.82 -22.91
C CYS A 243 -8.89 -11.41 -22.25
N SER A 244 -9.02 -10.17 -21.81
CA SER A 244 -10.24 -9.65 -21.18
C SER A 244 -11.42 -9.68 -22.15
N PHE A 245 -11.27 -9.19 -23.38
CA PHE A 245 -12.32 -9.25 -24.40
C PHE A 245 -12.71 -10.70 -24.77
N LEU A 246 -11.82 -11.67 -24.57
CA LEU A 246 -12.07 -13.10 -24.81
C LEU A 246 -12.63 -13.85 -23.60
N LEU A 247 -13.04 -13.17 -22.52
CA LEU A 247 -13.46 -13.80 -21.23
C LEU A 247 -12.35 -14.65 -20.56
N LEU A 248 -11.09 -14.40 -20.94
CA LEU A 248 -9.88 -15.07 -20.43
C LEU A 248 -9.05 -14.14 -19.52
N SER A 249 -9.66 -13.13 -18.91
CA SER A 249 -8.97 -12.29 -17.92
C SER A 249 -8.57 -13.07 -16.66
N TRP A 250 -9.44 -13.92 -16.12
CA TRP A 250 -9.14 -14.69 -14.90
C TRP A 250 -7.93 -15.64 -15.04
N PRO A 251 -7.75 -16.46 -16.11
CA PRO A 251 -6.57 -17.31 -16.23
C PRO A 251 -5.32 -16.48 -16.48
N TYR A 252 -5.45 -15.36 -17.18
CA TYR A 252 -4.34 -14.43 -17.36
C TYR A 252 -3.88 -13.83 -16.02
N ARG A 253 -4.81 -13.39 -15.16
CA ARG A 253 -4.49 -12.89 -13.81
C ARG A 253 -3.81 -13.97 -12.96
N VAL A 254 -4.31 -15.20 -13.00
CA VAL A 254 -3.66 -16.34 -12.30
C VAL A 254 -2.26 -16.59 -12.83
N TYR A 255 -2.07 -16.54 -14.16
CA TYR A 255 -0.77 -16.73 -14.80
C TYR A 255 0.24 -15.64 -14.38
N VAL A 256 -0.17 -14.37 -14.36
CA VAL A 256 0.68 -13.27 -13.91
C VAL A 256 1.01 -13.44 -12.43
N ASN A 257 0.01 -13.64 -11.56
CA ASN A 257 0.22 -13.77 -10.12
C ASN A 257 1.11 -14.96 -9.77
N TYR A 258 1.02 -16.07 -10.50
CA TYR A 258 1.89 -17.24 -10.32
C TYR A 258 3.35 -16.98 -10.72
N ASN A 259 3.59 -16.09 -11.69
CA ASN A 259 4.93 -15.69 -12.12
C ASN A 259 5.48 -14.49 -11.32
N THR A 260 4.72 -13.97 -10.35
CA THR A 260 5.10 -12.84 -9.50
C THR A 260 5.25 -13.31 -8.06
N SER A 261 6.46 -13.17 -7.53
CA SER A 261 6.70 -13.39 -6.10
C SER A 261 6.47 -12.09 -5.32
N TYR A 262 5.89 -12.20 -4.13
CA TYR A 262 5.56 -11.05 -3.29
C TYR A 262 6.48 -11.05 -2.07
N ALA A 263 7.00 -9.88 -1.76
CA ALA A 263 7.80 -9.64 -0.58
C ALA A 263 7.35 -8.37 0.12
N HIS A 264 7.33 -8.41 1.44
CA HIS A 264 7.12 -7.23 2.27
C HIS A 264 8.40 -6.99 3.05
N TYR A 265 9.08 -5.88 2.77
CA TYR A 265 10.33 -5.51 3.42
C TYR A 265 10.09 -4.34 4.36
N THR A 266 10.45 -4.49 5.63
CA THR A 266 10.31 -3.41 6.61
C THR A 266 11.68 -2.91 7.06
N SER A 267 11.96 -1.65 6.75
CA SER A 267 13.12 -0.91 7.27
C SER A 267 12.86 -0.58 8.74
N HIS A 268 13.55 -1.25 9.65
CA HIS A 268 13.42 -1.04 11.10
C HIS A 268 14.67 -0.42 11.71
N PHE A 269 14.51 0.75 12.34
CA PHE A 269 15.59 1.43 13.07
C PHE A 269 15.40 1.34 14.58
N ARG A 270 16.44 0.96 15.31
CA ARG A 270 16.43 0.89 16.78
C ARG A 270 17.23 2.05 17.37
N TYR A 271 16.59 2.87 18.20
CA TYR A 271 17.25 3.92 18.97
C TYR A 271 17.82 3.36 20.28
N ILE A 272 19.12 3.53 20.51
CA ILE A 272 19.89 2.80 21.55
C ILE A 272 20.00 3.59 22.87
N ASP A 273 20.37 4.86 22.85
CA ASP A 273 20.91 5.49 24.06
C ASP A 273 20.41 6.92 24.33
N LEU A 274 19.52 7.08 25.33
CA LEU A 274 19.14 8.37 25.92
C LEU A 274 20.13 8.86 27.00
N HIS A 275 21.15 8.08 27.36
CA HIS A 275 21.81 8.24 28.65
C HIS A 275 23.10 9.08 28.64
N ARG A 276 23.60 9.54 27.49
CA ARG A 276 24.93 10.18 27.42
C ARG A 276 24.95 11.71 27.44
N ILE A 277 23.81 12.38 27.24
CA ILE A 277 23.78 13.85 27.10
C ILE A 277 23.06 14.55 28.25
N TRP A 278 22.06 13.90 28.88
CA TRP A 278 21.40 14.47 30.05
C TRP A 278 22.34 14.66 31.24
N TYR A 279 23.23 13.71 31.52
CA TYR A 279 24.23 13.85 32.59
C TYR A 279 25.31 14.91 32.30
N ARG A 280 25.64 15.15 31.02
CA ARG A 280 26.66 16.14 30.65
C ARG A 280 26.14 17.57 30.74
N ASN A 281 24.89 17.80 30.34
CA ASN A 281 24.29 19.13 30.41
C ASN A 281 23.81 19.49 31.82
N LYS A 282 23.45 18.51 32.66
CA LYS A 282 23.13 18.79 34.08
C LYS A 282 24.36 19.21 34.90
N LEU A 283 25.53 18.63 34.64
CA LEU A 283 26.79 19.02 35.30
C LEU A 283 27.34 20.37 34.83
N ILE A 284 27.02 20.81 33.61
CA ILE A 284 27.43 22.14 33.10
C ILE A 284 26.53 23.25 33.69
N ASN A 285 25.24 22.98 33.90
CA ASN A 285 24.32 23.95 34.48
C ASN A 285 24.34 24.01 36.03
N GLU A 286 25.01 23.08 36.71
CA GLU A 286 25.24 23.13 38.16
C GLU A 286 26.62 23.74 38.52
N GLN A 287 27.43 24.15 37.52
CA GLN A 287 28.73 24.82 37.71
C GLN A 287 28.79 26.26 37.17
N MET A 288 27.66 26.86 36.82
CA MET A 288 27.49 28.32 36.63
C MET A 288 26.47 28.85 37.63
#